data_AF-A0A1U8NKV7-F1
#
_entry.id   AF-A0A1U8NKV7-F1
#
_cell.length_a   1.000
_cell.length_b   1.000
_cell.length_c   1.000
_cell.angle_alpha   90.00
_cell.angle_beta   90.00
_cell.angle_gamma   90.00
#
_symmetry.space_group_name_H-M   'P 1'
#
loop_
_entity.id
_entity.type
_entity.pdbx_description
1 polymer ?
#
loop_
_entity_poly.entity_id
_entity_poly.type
_entity_poly.pdbx_seq_one_letter_code
_entity_poly.pdbx_strand_id
1 'polypeptide(L)'
;MGGWDPTNYEAVRDMFIYEFTTQRWRQGKQMSETRSFFAAGELDGRIIVAGGHDEHKNALRTAWEYDARMFEWKELKPMSEERDECQGVGIGSEFWVVSGYCTDNQGQFEGSAEVMELETGQWARVEEAWKASQCPRSCVGVGKEKQLFSWADCDSAIRAGVCSVPLGEWTFVSGSAHQGGPTGFFLVDQQTGKFNTIDGISQQVSGFIQSGCCVDI
;
A
#
# COMPACT_ATOMS: atom_id res chain seq x y z
N MET A 1 -8.29 -1.44 -7.33
CA MET A 1 -9.51 -1.27 -6.51
C MET A 1 -9.70 0.22 -6.33
N GLY A 2 -10.91 0.74 -6.49
CA GLY A 2 -11.19 2.16 -6.30
C GLY A 2 -10.39 3.08 -7.21
N GLY A 3 -10.11 4.29 -6.73
CA GLY A 3 -9.41 5.31 -7.47
C GLY A 3 -10.33 6.11 -8.39
N TRP A 4 -9.79 6.46 -9.56
CA TRP A 4 -10.44 7.36 -10.51
C TRP A 4 -10.55 6.70 -11.87
N ASP A 5 -11.68 6.89 -12.54
CA ASP A 5 -11.82 6.52 -13.95
C ASP A 5 -10.86 7.37 -14.79
N PRO A 6 -10.03 6.76 -15.65
CA PRO A 6 -8.99 7.48 -16.39
C PRO A 6 -9.52 8.38 -17.52
N THR A 7 -10.80 8.25 -17.86
CA THR A 7 -11.45 8.96 -18.97
C THR A 7 -12.18 10.20 -18.48
N ASN A 8 -12.98 10.06 -17.41
CA ASN A 8 -13.81 11.14 -16.90
C ASN A 8 -13.40 11.65 -15.51
N TYR A 9 -12.42 11.00 -14.86
CA TYR A 9 -11.91 11.35 -13.53
C TYR A 9 -12.99 11.33 -12.44
N GLU A 10 -14.02 10.50 -12.58
CA GLU A 10 -14.97 10.22 -11.50
C GLU A 10 -14.39 9.18 -10.54
N ALA A 11 -14.70 9.32 -9.25
CA ALA A 11 -14.28 8.35 -8.25
C ALA A 11 -15.05 7.03 -8.47
N VAL A 12 -14.34 5.90 -8.50
CA VAL A 12 -14.94 4.58 -8.77
C VAL A 12 -14.91 3.68 -7.55
N ARG A 13 -15.80 2.69 -7.54
CA ARG A 13 -15.86 1.62 -6.51
C ARG A 13 -15.37 0.28 -7.06
N ASP A 14 -14.77 0.29 -8.25
CA ASP A 14 -14.49 -0.93 -8.97
C ASP A 14 -13.39 -1.76 -8.33
N MET A 15 -13.59 -3.07 -8.37
CA MET A 15 -12.62 -4.07 -7.99
C MET A 15 -12.45 -5.01 -9.17
N PHE A 16 -11.21 -5.16 -9.63
CA PHE A 16 -10.85 -6.11 -10.65
C PHE A 16 -9.87 -7.11 -10.06
N ILE A 17 -10.07 -8.38 -10.35
CA ILE A 17 -9.24 -9.49 -9.91
C ILE A 17 -8.63 -10.12 -11.15
N TYR A 18 -7.31 -10.23 -11.17
CA TYR A 18 -6.59 -10.92 -12.23
C TYR A 18 -6.35 -12.36 -11.83
N GLU A 19 -6.85 -13.30 -12.62
CA GLU A 19 -6.62 -14.72 -12.40
C GLU A 19 -5.48 -15.20 -13.29
N PHE A 20 -4.36 -15.61 -12.68
CA PHE A 20 -3.16 -16.03 -13.41
C PHE A 20 -3.35 -17.34 -14.19
N THR A 21 -4.19 -18.26 -13.70
CA THR A 21 -4.46 -19.55 -14.36
C THR A 21 -5.23 -19.39 -15.67
N THR A 22 -6.17 -18.44 -15.71
CA THR A 22 -7.00 -18.15 -16.89
C THR A 22 -6.50 -16.94 -17.70
N GLN A 23 -5.54 -16.19 -17.14
CA GLN A 23 -4.98 -14.95 -17.70
C GLN A 23 -6.06 -13.92 -18.04
N ARG A 24 -7.05 -13.79 -17.15
CA ARG A 24 -8.21 -12.93 -17.38
C ARG A 24 -8.47 -12.05 -16.17
N TRP A 25 -8.84 -10.82 -16.45
CA TRP A 25 -9.50 -9.96 -15.48
C TRP A 25 -10.95 -10.37 -15.33
N ARG A 26 -11.44 -10.35 -14.10
CA ARG A 26 -12.86 -10.39 -13.77
C ARG A 26 -13.20 -9.27 -12.81
N GLN A 27 -14.44 -8.78 -12.90
CA GLN A 27 -14.94 -7.82 -11.93
C GLN A 27 -15.28 -8.55 -10.63
N GLY A 28 -14.74 -8.06 -9.51
CA GLY A 28 -15.09 -8.47 -8.16
C GLY A 28 -16.29 -7.70 -7.62
N LYS A 29 -16.64 -7.92 -6.35
CA LYS A 29 -17.66 -7.13 -5.66
C LYS A 29 -17.14 -5.70 -5.51
N GLN A 30 -17.92 -4.72 -5.94
CA GLN A 30 -17.59 -3.31 -5.78
C GLN A 30 -17.44 -2.95 -4.29
N MET A 31 -16.56 -2.01 -3.99
CA MET A 31 -16.44 -1.45 -2.66
C MET A 31 -17.75 -0.75 -2.25
N SER A 32 -18.01 -0.67 -0.95
CA SER A 32 -19.20 0.02 -0.43
C SER A 32 -19.16 1.52 -0.73
N GLU A 33 -17.98 2.12 -0.69
CA GLU A 33 -17.76 3.57 -0.83
C GLU A 33 -16.65 3.84 -1.86
N THR A 34 -16.72 4.99 -2.53
CA THR A 34 -15.61 5.49 -3.37
C THR A 34 -14.44 5.88 -2.48
N ARG A 35 -13.22 5.53 -2.89
CA ARG A 35 -12.01 5.82 -2.13
C ARG A 35 -10.81 5.95 -3.04
N SER A 36 -9.96 6.94 -2.76
CA SER A 36 -8.68 7.20 -3.44
C SER A 36 -7.54 7.36 -2.44
N PHE A 37 -6.30 7.06 -2.86
CA PHE A 37 -5.08 7.21 -2.05
C PHE A 37 -5.10 6.55 -0.66
N PHE A 38 -5.75 5.39 -0.58
CA PHE A 38 -5.89 4.63 0.64
C PHE A 38 -4.76 3.61 0.83
N ALA A 39 -4.53 3.23 2.09
CA ALA A 39 -3.70 2.10 2.45
C ALA A 39 -4.37 0.80 2.00
N ALA A 40 -3.61 -0.09 1.37
CA ALA A 40 -4.06 -1.41 0.96
C ALA A 40 -2.95 -2.45 1.20
N GLY A 41 -3.31 -3.66 1.61
CA GLY A 41 -2.38 -4.77 1.71
C GLY A 41 -3.04 -6.09 2.08
N GLU A 42 -2.27 -7.17 1.98
CA GLU A 42 -2.66 -8.52 2.35
C GLU A 42 -2.33 -8.78 3.82
N LEU A 43 -3.22 -9.49 4.52
CA LEU A 43 -2.95 -10.04 5.84
C LEU A 43 -3.77 -11.32 6.06
N ASP A 44 -3.11 -12.48 6.12
CA ASP A 44 -3.70 -13.81 6.36
C ASP A 44 -4.84 -14.18 5.37
N GLY A 45 -4.57 -14.00 4.08
CA GLY A 45 -5.49 -14.26 2.96
C GLY A 45 -6.61 -13.22 2.83
N ARG A 46 -6.52 -12.09 3.53
CA ARG A 46 -7.51 -11.01 3.51
C ARG A 46 -6.89 -9.76 2.91
N ILE A 47 -7.62 -9.09 2.03
CA ILE A 47 -7.19 -7.79 1.50
C ILE A 47 -7.80 -6.72 2.39
N ILE A 48 -6.98 -5.94 3.09
CA ILE A 48 -7.41 -4.85 3.94
C ILE A 48 -7.23 -3.53 3.19
N VAL A 49 -8.22 -2.66 3.27
CA VAL A 49 -8.14 -1.26 2.81
C VAL A 49 -8.53 -0.32 3.94
N ALA A 50 -7.83 0.80 4.09
CA ALA A 50 -8.09 1.79 5.14
C ALA A 50 -7.63 3.19 4.71
N GLY A 51 -8.26 4.24 5.23
CA GLY A 51 -7.83 5.62 4.95
C GLY A 51 -8.15 6.09 3.53
N GLY A 52 -7.35 7.00 2.97
CA GLY A 52 -7.64 7.68 1.71
C GLY A 52 -8.73 8.74 1.87
N HIS A 53 -9.36 9.13 0.76
CA HIS A 53 -10.44 10.12 0.76
C HIS A 53 -11.64 9.74 -0.12
N ASP A 54 -12.78 10.35 0.19
CA ASP A 54 -14.03 10.25 -0.57
C ASP A 54 -14.07 11.18 -1.81
N GLU A 55 -15.19 11.19 -2.54
CA GLU A 55 -15.40 12.04 -3.72
C GLU A 55 -15.32 13.56 -3.43
N HIS A 56 -15.48 13.96 -2.17
CA HIS A 56 -15.39 15.33 -1.70
C HIS A 56 -14.01 15.66 -1.12
N LYS A 57 -13.04 14.74 -1.21
CA LYS A 57 -11.69 14.84 -0.64
C LYS A 57 -11.65 14.93 0.88
N ASN A 58 -12.68 14.43 1.55
CA ASN A 58 -12.61 14.23 3.00
C ASN A 58 -11.78 12.98 3.28
N ALA A 59 -10.78 13.11 4.14
CA ALA A 59 -9.98 12.00 4.59
C ALA A 59 -10.85 11.02 5.39
N LEU A 60 -10.62 9.73 5.23
CA LEU A 60 -11.44 8.69 5.83
C LEU A 60 -10.70 8.01 6.99
N ARG A 61 -11.45 7.63 8.01
CA ARG A 61 -11.00 6.70 9.07
C ARG A 61 -11.50 5.27 8.88
N THR A 62 -12.43 5.05 7.93
CA THR A 62 -13.08 3.75 7.72
C THR A 62 -12.10 2.75 7.11
N ALA A 63 -12.27 1.48 7.46
CA ALA A 63 -11.48 0.36 7.00
C ALA A 63 -12.38 -0.81 6.61
N TRP A 64 -11.93 -1.60 5.64
CA TRP A 64 -12.69 -2.72 5.08
C TRP A 64 -11.76 -3.91 4.82
N GLU A 65 -12.24 -5.12 5.05
CA GLU A 65 -11.61 -6.34 4.58
C GLU A 65 -12.38 -6.92 3.39
N TYR A 66 -11.66 -7.43 2.41
CA TYR A 66 -12.21 -8.26 1.34
C TYR A 66 -11.80 -9.70 1.56
N ASP A 67 -12.79 -10.57 1.71
CA ASP A 67 -12.61 -12.02 1.71
C ASP A 67 -12.58 -12.49 0.26
N ALA A 68 -11.39 -12.86 -0.23
CA ALA A 68 -11.20 -13.34 -1.60
C ALA A 68 -11.82 -14.72 -1.87
N ARG A 69 -12.20 -15.48 -0.83
CA ARG A 69 -12.87 -16.78 -0.95
C ARG A 69 -14.38 -16.61 -1.06
N MET A 70 -14.95 -15.69 -0.27
CA MET A 70 -16.39 -15.40 -0.29
C MET A 70 -16.76 -14.32 -1.32
N PHE A 71 -15.77 -13.60 -1.85
CA PHE A 71 -15.93 -12.44 -2.72
C PHE A 71 -16.74 -11.31 -2.09
N GLU A 72 -16.57 -11.10 -0.79
CA GLU A 72 -17.35 -10.11 -0.04
C GLU A 72 -16.48 -9.10 0.69
N TRP A 73 -16.98 -7.86 0.71
CA TRP A 73 -16.47 -6.82 1.59
C TRP A 73 -17.16 -6.89 2.94
N LYS A 74 -16.38 -6.69 4.00
CA LYS A 74 -16.86 -6.53 5.37
C LYS A 74 -16.22 -5.28 5.98
N GLU A 75 -17.05 -4.46 6.62
CA GLU A 75 -16.57 -3.28 7.33
C GLU A 75 -15.80 -3.71 8.58
N LEU A 76 -14.66 -3.07 8.81
CA LEU A 76 -13.85 -3.23 10.02
C LEU A 76 -14.15 -2.09 10.99
N LYS A 77 -13.66 -2.19 12.22
CA LYS A 77 -13.68 -1.03 13.13
C LYS A 77 -12.91 0.11 12.46
N PRO A 78 -13.36 1.38 12.61
CA PRO A 78 -12.63 2.51 12.06
C PRO A 78 -11.35 2.76 12.85
N MET A 79 -10.36 3.38 12.21
CA MET A 79 -9.20 4.00 12.86
C MET A 79 -9.65 5.12 13.80
N SER A 80 -8.78 5.52 14.72
CA SER A 80 -9.05 6.67 15.61
C SER A 80 -8.99 8.00 14.86
N GLU A 81 -8.18 8.08 13.80
CA GLU A 81 -7.98 9.28 12.99
C GLU A 81 -8.14 9.01 11.48
N GLU A 82 -8.45 10.09 10.75
CA GLU A 82 -8.49 10.10 9.29
C GLU A 82 -7.08 10.11 8.71
N ARG A 83 -6.85 9.36 7.63
CA ARG A 83 -5.53 9.28 6.99
C ARG A 83 -5.66 9.24 5.47
N ASP A 84 -5.54 10.38 4.81
CA ASP A 84 -5.39 10.46 3.35
C ASP A 84 -3.91 10.30 2.92
N GLU A 85 -3.66 9.82 1.70
CA GLU A 85 -2.34 9.53 1.15
C GLU A 85 -1.44 8.65 2.04
N CYS A 86 -2.05 7.74 2.80
CA CYS A 86 -1.37 6.79 3.67
C CYS A 86 -0.87 5.55 2.91
N GLN A 87 -0.04 4.74 3.58
CA GLN A 87 0.47 3.48 3.04
C GLN A 87 0.09 2.29 3.93
N GLY A 88 -0.37 1.21 3.32
CA GLY A 88 -0.70 -0.05 4.01
C GLY A 88 0.49 -1.02 4.01
N VAL A 89 0.74 -1.67 5.13
CA VAL A 89 1.79 -2.70 5.28
C VAL A 89 1.35 -3.80 6.25
N GLY A 90 1.42 -5.07 5.84
CA GLY A 90 1.24 -6.22 6.73
C GLY A 90 2.54 -6.57 7.45
N ILE A 91 2.50 -6.74 8.78
CA ILE A 91 3.66 -7.10 9.61
C ILE A 91 3.24 -8.17 10.63
N GLY A 92 3.55 -9.44 10.35
CA GLY A 92 3.09 -10.55 11.20
C GLY A 92 1.56 -10.66 11.14
N SER A 93 0.89 -10.50 12.28
CA SER A 93 -0.58 -10.50 12.41
C SER A 93 -1.20 -9.10 12.51
N GLU A 94 -0.43 -8.06 12.14
CA GLU A 94 -0.82 -6.67 12.24
C GLU A 94 -0.88 -6.01 10.86
N PHE A 95 -1.88 -5.15 10.64
CA PHE A 95 -1.95 -4.26 9.49
C PHE A 95 -1.65 -2.83 9.91
N TRP A 96 -0.63 -2.23 9.31
CA TRP A 96 -0.16 -0.88 9.61
C TRP A 96 -0.63 0.09 8.53
N VAL A 97 -1.27 1.18 8.95
CA VAL A 97 -1.62 2.34 8.13
C VAL A 97 -0.67 3.47 8.49
N VAL A 98 0.34 3.64 7.65
CA VAL A 98 1.50 4.50 7.91
C VAL A 98 1.24 5.90 7.42
N SER A 99 1.42 6.89 8.31
CA SER A 99 1.35 8.31 8.01
C SER A 99 0.03 8.70 7.33
N GLY A 100 0.07 9.69 6.44
CA GLY A 100 -1.09 10.38 5.89
C GLY A 100 -1.44 11.63 6.68
N TYR A 101 -2.58 12.23 6.36
CA TYR A 101 -3.08 13.45 7.01
C TYR A 101 -4.61 13.45 7.07
N CYS A 102 -5.18 14.21 8.01
CA CYS A 102 -6.61 14.45 8.09
C CYS A 102 -7.08 15.57 7.13
N THR A 103 -8.40 15.72 7.00
CA THR A 103 -9.01 16.72 6.09
C THR A 103 -8.56 18.15 6.39
N ASP A 104 -8.43 18.51 7.66
CA ASP A 104 -8.07 19.88 8.07
C ASP A 104 -6.56 20.19 7.88
N ASN A 105 -5.73 19.16 7.74
CA ASN A 105 -4.28 19.26 7.66
C ASN A 105 -3.71 18.72 6.33
N GLN A 106 -4.42 18.93 5.22
CA GLN A 106 -4.02 18.41 3.90
C GLN A 106 -2.54 18.70 3.57
N GLY A 107 -1.81 17.63 3.19
CA GLY A 107 -0.39 17.67 2.85
C GLY A 107 0.57 17.65 4.06
N GLN A 108 0.08 17.75 5.29
CA GLN A 108 0.90 17.68 6.50
C GLN A 108 1.01 16.24 6.98
N PHE A 109 1.85 15.44 6.30
CA PHE A 109 2.06 14.03 6.64
C PHE A 109 2.49 13.85 8.09
N GLU A 110 1.75 13.03 8.83
CA GLU A 110 2.06 12.74 10.23
C GLU A 110 3.18 11.71 10.37
N GLY A 111 3.94 11.80 11.46
CA GLY A 111 4.93 10.78 11.83
C GLY A 111 4.33 9.54 12.52
N SER A 112 3.01 9.48 12.68
CA SER A 112 2.29 8.41 13.37
C SER A 112 1.82 7.33 12.40
N ALA A 113 1.46 6.16 12.94
CA ALA A 113 0.74 5.10 12.24
C ALA A 113 -0.46 4.61 13.07
N GLU A 114 -1.40 3.95 12.42
CA GLU A 114 -2.47 3.17 13.06
C GLU A 114 -2.25 1.70 12.79
N VAL A 115 -2.35 0.86 13.82
CA VAL A 115 -2.07 -0.57 13.74
C VAL A 115 -3.30 -1.36 14.12
N MET A 116 -3.77 -2.21 13.22
CA MET A 116 -4.85 -3.14 13.48
C MET A 116 -4.32 -4.53 13.79
N GLU A 117 -4.69 -5.08 14.93
CA GLU A 117 -4.47 -6.50 15.25
C GLU A 117 -5.58 -7.34 14.61
N LEU A 118 -5.22 -8.35 13.81
CA LEU A 118 -6.19 -9.11 13.02
C LEU A 118 -7.23 -9.87 13.88
N GLU A 119 -6.79 -10.46 14.99
CA GLU A 119 -7.67 -11.29 15.84
C GLU A 119 -8.79 -10.47 16.51
N THR A 120 -8.46 -9.26 16.96
CA THR A 120 -9.38 -8.40 17.72
C THR A 120 -10.05 -7.35 16.83
N GLY A 121 -9.47 -7.07 15.66
CA GLY A 121 -9.82 -5.97 14.77
C GLY A 121 -9.71 -4.60 15.43
N GLN A 122 -8.95 -4.49 16.54
CA GLN A 122 -8.78 -3.23 17.27
C GLN A 122 -7.63 -2.43 16.68
N TRP A 123 -7.80 -1.11 16.64
CA TRP A 123 -6.79 -0.18 16.21
C TRP A 123 -6.04 0.41 17.41
N ALA A 124 -4.74 0.60 17.26
CA ALA A 124 -3.90 1.33 18.19
C ALA A 124 -2.98 2.29 17.43
N ARG A 125 -2.86 3.51 17.95
CA ARG A 125 -1.96 4.52 17.43
C ARG A 125 -0.53 4.25 17.87
N VAL A 126 0.40 4.33 16.94
CA VAL A 126 1.85 4.27 17.18
C VAL A 126 2.46 5.60 16.78
N GLU A 127 3.02 6.30 17.76
CA GLU A 127 3.76 7.54 17.51
C GLU A 127 5.15 7.27 16.98
N GLU A 128 5.72 8.25 16.27
CA GLU A 128 7.09 8.20 15.74
C GLU A 128 7.39 6.98 14.83
N ALA A 129 6.34 6.36 14.27
CA ALA A 129 6.45 5.25 13.33
C ALA A 129 7.03 5.68 11.97
N TRP A 130 6.93 6.97 11.62
CA TRP A 130 7.36 7.52 10.33
C TRP A 130 8.00 8.90 10.49
N LYS A 131 8.75 9.36 9.48
CA LYS A 131 9.30 10.71 9.47
C LYS A 131 8.18 11.71 9.17
N ALA A 132 7.94 12.63 10.10
CA ALA A 132 6.97 13.71 9.89
C ALA A 132 7.26 14.49 8.61
N SER A 133 6.20 14.92 7.93
CA SER A 133 6.22 15.61 6.63
C SER A 133 6.77 14.79 5.45
N GLN A 134 7.20 13.53 5.65
CA GLN A 134 7.56 12.63 4.56
C GLN A 134 6.33 11.86 4.08
N CYS A 135 5.98 12.02 2.80
CA CYS A 135 4.95 11.20 2.18
C CYS A 135 5.34 9.71 2.24
N PRO A 136 4.48 8.81 2.76
CA PRO A 136 4.79 7.38 2.84
C PRO A 136 4.62 6.66 1.50
N ARG A 137 3.92 7.29 0.55
CA ARG A 137 3.34 6.67 -0.64
C ARG A 137 4.35 5.79 -1.40
N SER A 138 4.06 4.50 -1.42
CA SER A 138 4.78 3.46 -2.18
C SER A 138 6.29 3.44 -1.94
N CYS A 139 6.74 3.78 -0.73
CA CYS A 139 8.16 3.76 -0.36
C CYS A 139 8.41 3.15 1.02
N VAL A 140 7.39 2.72 1.76
CA VAL A 140 7.57 2.11 3.08
C VAL A 140 8.20 0.72 2.94
N GLY A 141 9.30 0.50 3.65
CA GLY A 141 9.92 -0.80 3.90
C GLY A 141 9.83 -1.17 5.37
N VAL A 142 9.93 -2.47 5.67
CA VAL A 142 9.87 -3.03 7.02
C VAL A 142 11.20 -3.71 7.34
N GLY A 143 11.84 -3.30 8.43
CA GLY A 143 13.04 -3.91 8.96
C GLY A 143 12.75 -5.12 9.86
N LYS A 144 13.82 -5.79 10.30
CA LYS A 144 13.74 -7.05 11.07
C LYS A 144 13.03 -6.92 12.42
N GLU A 145 13.01 -5.73 13.01
CA GLU A 145 12.42 -5.43 14.32
C GLU A 145 11.10 -4.64 14.16
N LYS A 146 10.41 -4.80 13.01
CA LYS A 146 9.20 -4.07 12.62
C LYS A 146 9.39 -2.55 12.45
N GLN A 147 10.63 -2.06 12.45
CA GLN A 147 10.90 -0.65 12.20
C GLN A 147 10.57 -0.29 10.75
N LEU A 148 9.84 0.79 10.56
CA LEU A 148 9.51 1.29 9.23
C LEU A 148 10.63 2.20 8.72
N PHE A 149 10.94 2.12 7.43
CA PHE A 149 11.90 2.99 6.77
C PHE A 149 11.44 3.33 5.35
N SER A 150 12.08 4.33 4.74
CA SER A 150 11.80 4.69 3.35
C SER A 150 12.83 4.05 2.42
N TRP A 151 12.38 3.27 1.43
CA TRP A 151 13.23 2.75 0.36
C TRP A 151 13.94 3.86 -0.42
N ALA A 152 13.33 5.04 -0.51
CA ALA A 152 13.91 6.22 -1.15
C ALA A 152 15.16 6.75 -0.43
N ASP A 153 15.31 6.44 0.87
CA ASP A 153 16.50 6.77 1.65
C ASP A 153 17.62 5.73 1.46
N CYS A 154 17.30 4.53 0.98
CA CYS A 154 18.26 3.45 0.76
C CYS A 154 18.95 3.55 -0.61
N ASP A 155 18.19 3.82 -1.67
CA ASP A 155 18.73 3.97 -3.02
C ASP A 155 17.93 4.98 -3.86
N SER A 156 18.63 5.88 -4.54
CA SER A 156 18.03 6.88 -5.42
C SER A 156 17.29 6.30 -6.63
N ALA A 157 17.56 5.05 -7.00
CA ALA A 157 16.87 4.34 -8.06
C ALA A 157 15.45 3.87 -7.65
N ILE A 158 15.09 3.95 -6.37
CA ILE A 158 13.87 3.35 -5.80
C ILE A 158 13.12 4.40 -4.97
N ARG A 159 12.45 5.32 -5.65
CA ARG A 159 11.75 6.46 -5.03
C ARG A 159 10.25 6.52 -5.33
N ALA A 160 9.77 5.69 -6.25
CA ALA A 160 8.39 5.68 -6.68
C ALA A 160 7.94 4.26 -7.05
N GLY A 161 6.68 3.95 -6.73
CA GLY A 161 6.04 2.69 -7.10
C GLY A 161 6.75 1.47 -6.52
N VAL A 162 7.28 1.58 -5.30
CA VAL A 162 8.07 0.50 -4.71
C VAL A 162 7.15 -0.64 -4.30
N CYS A 163 7.54 -1.85 -4.72
CA CYS A 163 6.98 -3.09 -4.24
C CYS A 163 8.14 -3.92 -3.69
N SER A 164 7.98 -4.46 -2.49
CA SER A 164 9.00 -5.30 -1.87
C SER A 164 8.40 -6.60 -1.37
N VAL A 165 9.07 -7.72 -1.66
CA VAL A 165 8.65 -9.06 -1.25
C VAL A 165 9.81 -9.73 -0.50
N PRO A 166 9.64 -10.08 0.78
CA PRO A 166 10.64 -10.84 1.54
C PRO A 166 10.81 -12.26 0.97
N LEU A 167 12.05 -12.70 0.79
CA LEU A 167 12.47 -13.99 0.24
C LEU A 167 13.56 -14.61 1.13
N GLY A 168 13.23 -14.83 2.41
CA GLY A 168 14.20 -15.32 3.40
C GLY A 168 15.26 -14.27 3.71
N GLU A 169 16.52 -14.54 3.40
CA GLU A 169 17.64 -13.60 3.63
C GLU A 169 17.68 -12.44 2.61
N TRP A 170 16.86 -12.51 1.57
CA TRP A 170 16.76 -11.52 0.52
C TRP A 170 15.43 -10.78 0.57
N THR A 171 15.39 -9.57 0.07
CA THR A 171 14.15 -8.86 -0.27
C THR A 171 14.19 -8.53 -1.76
N PHE A 172 13.24 -9.06 -2.52
CA PHE A 172 13.01 -8.57 -3.87
C PHE A 172 12.40 -7.18 -3.78
N VAL A 173 12.93 -6.24 -4.55
CA VAL A 173 12.43 -4.86 -4.62
C VAL A 173 12.31 -4.46 -6.08
N SER A 174 11.15 -3.94 -6.45
CA SER A 174 10.95 -3.25 -7.72
C SER A 174 10.56 -1.80 -7.46
N GLY A 175 11.02 -0.87 -8.28
CA GLY A 175 10.63 0.53 -8.18
C GLY A 175 11.30 1.39 -9.24
N SER A 176 11.02 2.68 -9.24
CA SER A 176 11.58 3.65 -10.18
C SER A 176 12.19 4.85 -9.46
N ALA A 177 13.16 5.51 -10.08
CA ALA A 177 13.80 6.72 -9.57
C ALA A 177 12.84 7.92 -9.51
N HIS A 178 11.78 7.89 -10.32
CA HIS A 178 10.70 8.87 -10.31
C HIS A 178 9.39 8.26 -10.82
N GLN A 179 8.27 8.91 -10.51
CA GLN A 179 6.96 8.47 -10.97
C GLN A 179 6.92 8.39 -12.52
N GLY A 180 6.36 7.30 -13.05
CA GLY A 180 6.27 7.04 -14.50
C GLY A 180 7.60 6.64 -15.18
N GLY A 181 8.70 6.57 -14.44
CA GLY A 181 10.00 6.12 -14.96
C GLY A 181 10.06 4.60 -15.21
N PRO A 182 11.16 4.11 -15.81
CA PRO A 182 11.39 2.68 -16.00
C PRO A 182 11.53 1.99 -14.64
N THR A 183 10.88 0.83 -14.49
CA THR A 183 10.96 0.04 -13.26
C THR A 183 12.26 -0.76 -13.24
N GLY A 184 13.09 -0.53 -12.23
CA GLY A 184 14.24 -1.37 -11.88
C GLY A 184 13.86 -2.50 -10.95
N PHE A 185 14.65 -3.58 -10.97
CA PHE A 185 14.44 -4.79 -10.18
C PHE A 185 15.71 -5.16 -9.43
N PHE A 186 15.59 -5.46 -8.14
CA PHE A 186 16.72 -5.62 -7.24
C PHE A 186 16.49 -6.78 -6.27
N LEU A 187 17.56 -7.47 -5.90
CA LEU A 187 17.64 -8.33 -4.71
C LEU A 187 18.48 -7.62 -3.65
N VAL A 188 17.85 -7.29 -2.53
CA VAL A 188 18.48 -6.64 -1.39
C VAL A 188 18.86 -7.70 -0.36
N ASP A 189 20.14 -7.77 -0.04
CA ASP A 189 20.66 -8.62 1.04
C ASP A 189 20.22 -8.03 2.39
N GLN A 190 19.46 -8.77 3.20
CA GLN A 190 18.99 -8.26 4.50
C GLN A 190 20.07 -8.24 5.59
N GLN A 191 21.21 -8.89 5.38
CA GLN A 191 22.35 -8.84 6.30
C GLN A 191 23.24 -7.64 6.00
N THR A 192 23.53 -7.42 4.72
CA THR A 192 24.48 -6.37 4.29
C THR A 192 23.82 -5.08 3.82
N GLY A 193 22.52 -5.09 3.53
CA GLY A 193 21.79 -3.98 2.91
C GLY A 193 22.15 -3.76 1.43
N LYS A 194 22.94 -4.64 0.83
CA LYS A 194 23.46 -4.47 -0.53
C LYS A 194 22.37 -4.75 -1.56
N PHE A 195 22.17 -3.80 -2.47
CA PHE A 195 21.33 -3.95 -3.66
C PHE A 195 22.09 -4.69 -4.77
N ASN A 196 21.47 -5.73 -5.33
CA ASN A 196 21.96 -6.44 -6.51
C ASN A 196 20.92 -6.31 -7.62
N THR A 197 21.28 -5.62 -8.70
CA THR A 197 20.40 -5.44 -9.85
C THR A 197 20.09 -6.78 -10.52
N ILE A 198 18.83 -7.00 -10.88
CA ILE A 198 18.40 -8.13 -11.69
C ILE A 198 18.34 -7.67 -13.15
N ASP A 199 19.37 -8.01 -13.91
CA ASP A 199 19.45 -7.70 -15.34
C ASP A 199 18.60 -8.68 -16.18
N GLY A 200 18.17 -8.23 -17.36
CA GLY A 200 17.48 -9.09 -18.34
C GLY A 200 15.95 -9.11 -18.25
N ILE A 201 15.35 -8.46 -17.26
CA ILE A 201 13.93 -8.10 -17.30
C ILE A 201 13.80 -6.87 -18.22
N SER A 202 12.99 -6.97 -19.26
CA SER A 202 12.77 -5.89 -20.23
C SER A 202 12.50 -4.56 -19.52
N GLN A 203 13.32 -3.54 -19.79
CA GLN A 203 13.15 -2.16 -19.28
C GLN A 203 11.84 -1.49 -19.75
N GLN A 204 10.97 -2.21 -20.47
CA GLN A 204 9.72 -1.69 -21.02
C GLN A 204 8.55 -1.73 -20.02
N VAL A 205 8.77 -2.09 -18.75
CA VAL A 205 7.76 -1.95 -17.70
C VAL A 205 7.81 -0.51 -17.15
N SER A 206 7.14 0.40 -17.85
CA SER A 206 6.91 1.78 -17.44
C SER A 206 5.40 2.03 -17.25
N GLY A 207 5.04 2.87 -16.28
CA GLY A 207 3.64 3.19 -16.03
C GLY A 207 3.38 3.80 -14.66
N PHE A 208 2.16 4.31 -14.50
CA PHE A 208 1.69 4.79 -13.20
C PHE A 208 1.24 3.60 -12.36
N ILE A 209 2.11 3.11 -11.47
CA ILE A 209 1.66 2.27 -10.35
C ILE A 209 1.22 3.23 -9.24
N GLN A 210 -0.05 3.64 -9.28
CA GLN A 210 -0.63 4.58 -8.32
C GLN A 210 -1.50 3.91 -7.25
N SER A 211 -1.59 2.58 -7.21
CA SER A 211 -2.42 1.87 -6.23
C SER A 211 -1.74 0.62 -5.72
N GLY A 212 -1.97 0.32 -4.43
CA GLY A 212 -1.54 -0.92 -3.80
C GLY A 212 -2.05 -2.11 -4.60
N CYS A 213 -1.13 -2.82 -5.25
CA CYS A 213 -1.40 -4.14 -5.78
C CYS A 213 -1.20 -5.13 -4.63
N CYS A 214 -2.25 -5.89 -4.33
CA CYS A 214 -2.18 -7.01 -3.43
C CYS A 214 -2.03 -8.26 -4.29
N VAL A 215 -0.98 -9.04 -4.07
CA VAL A 215 -0.79 -10.35 -4.68
C VAL A 215 -1.01 -11.39 -3.60
N ASP A 216 -2.06 -12.18 -3.75
CA ASP A 216 -2.29 -13.39 -2.97
C ASP A 216 -1.73 -14.57 -3.80
N ILE A 217 -0.94 -15.46 -3.18
CA ILE A 217 -0.25 -16.60 -3.83
C ILE A 217 -0.84 -17.91 -3.33
#